data_AF-A0A497XCV0-F1
#
_entry.id   AF-A0A497XCV0-F1
#
_cell.length_a   1.000
_cell.length_b   1.000
_cell.length_c   1.000
_cell.angle_alpha   90.00
_cell.angle_beta   90.00
_cell.angle_gamma   90.00
#
_symmetry.space_group_name_H-M   'P 1'
#
loop_
_entity.id
_entity.type
_entity.pdbx_description
1 polymer ?
#
loop_
_entity_poly.entity_id
_entity_poly.type
_entity_poly.pdbx_seq_one_letter_code
_entity_poly.pdbx_strand_id
1 'polypeptide(L)' 'MPIASETLAPEEVAQITGCARRADQVAWLQAEGWMYVKNKAGEPIVGRLYARLRLAGISTSTITGGSGWAPDFTKVR' A
#
# COMPACT_ATOMS: atom_id res chain seq x y z
N MET A 1 -16.34 -18.53 -4.60
CA MET A 1 -16.00 -17.40 -3.71
C MET A 1 -15.46 -16.28 -4.58
N PRO A 2 -15.95 -15.03 -4.48
CA PRO A 2 -15.37 -13.93 -5.25
C PRO A 2 -13.92 -13.72 -4.81
N ILE A 3 -13.01 -13.75 -5.77
CA ILE A 3 -11.60 -13.43 -5.53
C ILE A 3 -11.55 -11.92 -5.30
N ALA A 4 -11.14 -11.49 -4.11
CA ALA A 4 -10.96 -10.07 -3.85
C ALA A 4 -9.87 -9.53 -4.78
N SER A 5 -10.15 -8.42 -5.47
CA SER A 5 -9.15 -7.76 -6.31
C SER A 5 -7.90 -7.43 -5.50
N GLU A 6 -6.74 -7.52 -6.12
CA GLU A 6 -5.47 -7.13 -5.50
C GLU A 6 -5.44 -5.62 -5.17
N THR A 7 -6.30 -4.83 -5.81
CA THR A 7 -6.53 -3.42 -5.52
C THR A 7 -7.79 -3.21 -4.67
N LEU A 8 -7.79 -2.13 -3.89
CA LEU A 8 -8.97 -1.65 -3.19
C LEU A 8 -10.00 -1.12 -4.18
N ALA A 9 -11.28 -1.43 -3.92
CA ALA A 9 -12.39 -0.85 -4.64
C ALA A 9 -12.57 0.64 -4.24
N PRO A 10 -13.15 1.48 -5.11
CA PRO A 10 -13.37 2.89 -4.81
C PRO A 10 -14.12 3.14 -3.50
N GLU A 11 -15.09 2.28 -3.18
CA GLU A 11 -15.91 2.35 -1.98
C GLU A 11 -15.08 2.09 -0.71
N GLU A 12 -14.11 1.17 -0.78
CA GLU A 12 -13.22 0.86 0.34
C GLU A 12 -12.23 2.00 0.59
N VAL A 13 -11.74 2.63 -0.49
CA VAL A 13 -10.88 3.83 -0.36
C VAL A 13 -11.69 4.98 0.25
N ALA A 14 -12.95 5.16 -0.14
CA ALA A 14 -13.84 6.15 0.46
C ALA A 14 -14.09 5.86 1.95
N GLN A 15 -14.23 4.59 2.33
CA GLN A 15 -14.41 4.20 3.73
C GLN A 15 -13.15 4.46 4.57
N ILE A 16 -11.96 4.20 4.03
CA ILE A 16 -10.67 4.44 4.71
C ILE A 16 -10.42 5.95 4.87
N THR A 17 -10.62 6.73 3.82
CA THR A 17 -10.34 8.17 3.79
C THR A 17 -11.45 9.02 4.41
N GLY A 18 -12.66 8.47 4.57
CA GLY A 18 -13.85 9.20 5.01
C GLY A 18 -14.36 10.25 4.00
N CYS A 19 -13.80 10.28 2.79
CA CYS A 19 -14.05 11.34 1.81
C CYS A 19 -14.68 10.78 0.53
N ALA A 20 -15.69 11.48 0.00
CA ALA A 20 -16.35 11.11 -1.26
C ALA A 20 -15.62 11.65 -2.51
N ARG A 21 -14.90 12.76 -2.38
CA ARG A 21 -14.21 13.41 -3.51
C ARG A 21 -12.81 12.82 -3.70
N ARG A 22 -12.49 12.43 -4.92
CA ARG A 22 -11.17 11.83 -5.29
C ARG A 22 -9.98 12.71 -4.92
N ALA A 23 -10.11 14.02 -5.10
CA ALA A 23 -9.06 14.97 -4.72
C ALA A 23 -8.80 14.97 -3.20
N ASP A 24 -9.85 14.91 -2.40
CA ASP A 24 -9.76 14.87 -0.94
C ASP A 24 -9.22 13.53 -0.46
N GLN A 25 -9.62 12.42 -1.09
CA GLN A 25 -9.06 11.09 -0.85
C GLN A 25 -7.54 11.07 -1.07
N VAL A 26 -7.10 11.63 -2.19
CA VAL A 26 -5.68 11.75 -2.54
C VAL A 26 -4.93 12.63 -1.54
N ALA A 27 -5.50 13.78 -1.16
CA ALA A 27 -4.88 14.69 -0.20
C ALA A 27 -4.73 14.01 1.18
N TRP A 28 -5.75 13.28 1.63
CA TRP A 28 -5.71 12.51 2.86
C TRP A 28 -4.65 11.40 2.79
N LEU A 29 -4.63 10.61 1.71
CA LEU A 29 -3.65 9.54 1.53
C LEU A 29 -2.23 10.08 1.54
N GLN A 30 -2.01 11.25 0.95
CA GLN A 30 -0.71 11.92 0.98
C GLN A 30 -0.34 12.42 2.38
N ALA A 31 -1.28 13.03 3.12
CA ALA A 31 -1.06 13.54 4.47
C ALA A 31 -0.71 12.42 5.46
N GLU A 32 -1.39 11.27 5.34
CA GLU A 32 -1.16 10.08 6.18
C GLU A 32 0.02 9.21 5.70
N GLY A 33 0.69 9.62 4.62
CA GLY A 33 1.85 8.94 4.05
C GLY A 33 1.54 7.55 3.47
N TRP A 34 0.32 7.36 2.95
CA TRP A 34 -0.06 6.13 2.28
C TRP A 34 0.58 6.04 0.89
N MET A 35 1.02 4.85 0.51
CA MET A 35 1.48 4.56 -0.85
C MET A 35 0.27 4.28 -1.74
N TYR A 36 0.15 5.04 -2.83
CA TYR A 36 -0.93 4.91 -3.80
C TYR A 36 -0.46 5.27 -5.20
N VAL A 37 -1.20 4.80 -6.21
CA VAL A 37 -1.01 5.16 -7.62
C VAL A 37 -2.25 5.92 -8.10
N LYS A 38 -2.10 6.91 -8.96
CA LYS A 38 -3.25 7.59 -9.60
C LYS A 38 -3.47 7.01 -10.98
N ASN A 39 -4.72 6.68 -11.31
CA ASN A 39 -5.08 6.38 -12.70
C ASN A 39 -5.25 7.66 -13.53
N LYS A 40 -5.50 7.51 -14.83
CA LYS A 40 -5.72 8.64 -15.75
C LYS A 40 -6.92 9.53 -15.37
N ALA A 41 -7.91 8.97 -14.68
CA ALA A 41 -9.09 9.69 -14.18
C ALA A 41 -8.88 10.35 -12.80
N GLY A 42 -7.67 10.26 -12.24
CA GLY A 42 -7.31 10.83 -10.94
C GLY A 42 -7.81 10.03 -9.74
N GLU A 43 -8.26 8.79 -9.94
CA GLU A 43 -8.66 7.91 -8.83
C GLU A 43 -7.43 7.32 -8.14
N PRO A 44 -7.37 7.37 -6.79
CA PRO A 44 -6.33 6.71 -6.04
C PRO A 44 -6.56 5.20 -6.04
N ILE A 45 -5.57 4.47 -6.55
CA ILE A 45 -5.48 3.01 -6.51
C ILE A 45 -4.51 2.64 -5.41
N VAL A 46 -4.99 1.85 -4.45
CA VAL A 46 -4.21 1.34 -3.33
C VAL A 46 -4.22 -0.18 -3.37
N GLY A 47 -3.06 -0.80 -3.16
CA GLY A 47 -2.96 -2.25 -3.06
C GLY A 47 -3.66 -2.77 -1.79
N ARG A 48 -4.50 -3.79 -1.92
CA ARG A 48 -5.24 -4.39 -0.80
C ARG A 48 -4.31 -4.99 0.24
N LEU A 49 -3.25 -5.68 -0.19
CA LEU A 49 -2.25 -6.24 0.72
C LEU A 49 -1.55 -5.12 1.50
N TYR A 50 -1.14 -4.05 0.83
CA TYR A 50 -0.53 -2.89 1.47
C TYR A 50 -1.46 -2.27 2.52
N ALA A 51 -2.72 -2.02 2.15
CA ALA A 51 -3.71 -1.47 3.06
C ALA A 51 -3.93 -2.38 4.28
N ARG A 52 -4.03 -3.69 4.08
CA ARG A 52 -4.18 -4.66 5.17
C ARG A 52 -2.98 -4.64 6.12
N LEU A 53 -1.76 -4.62 5.58
CA LEU A 53 -0.54 -4.56 6.39
C LEU A 53 -0.46 -3.25 7.18
N ARG A 54 -0.70 -2.12 6.51
CA ARG A 54 -0.71 -0.78 7.13
C ARG A 54 -1.75 -0.67 8.24
N LEU A 55 -2.98 -1.15 7.99
CA LEU A 55 -4.07 -1.15 8.97
C LEU A 55 -3.81 -2.12 10.15
N ALA A 56 -3.06 -3.20 9.92
CA ALA A 56 -2.60 -4.09 10.98
C ALA A 56 -1.43 -3.50 11.80
N GLY A 57 -0.98 -2.27 11.51
CA GLY A 57 0.18 -1.64 12.14
C GLY A 57 1.53 -2.19 11.65
N ILE A 58 1.54 -3.05 10.63
CA ILE A 58 2.75 -3.62 10.05
C ILE A 58 3.26 -2.67 8.97
N SER A 59 4.35 -1.99 9.25
CA SER A 59 5.04 -1.20 8.24
C SER A 59 5.72 -2.14 7.24
N THR A 60 5.54 -1.90 5.94
CA THR A 60 6.19 -2.70 4.89
C THR A 60 7.72 -2.67 4.98
N SER A 61 8.28 -1.60 5.53
CA SER A 61 9.70 -1.45 5.88
C SER A 61 10.19 -2.55 6.84
N THR A 62 9.32 -3.01 7.74
CA THR A 62 9.61 -4.08 8.71
C THR A 62 9.60 -5.45 8.04
N ILE A 63 8.80 -5.63 6.98
CA ILE A 63 8.73 -6.89 6.22
C ILE A 63 9.94 -7.05 5.30
N THR A 64 10.43 -5.94 4.71
CA THR A 64 11.70 -5.92 3.95
C THR A 64 12.93 -6.08 4.84
N GLY A 65 12.76 -6.00 6.18
CA GLY A 65 13.78 -6.33 7.18
C GLY A 65 14.04 -7.83 7.30
N GLY A 66 13.99 -8.56 6.18
CA GLY A 66 14.45 -9.93 6.11
C GLY A 66 15.90 -9.95 6.58
N SER A 67 16.14 -10.68 7.67
CA SER A 67 17.46 -11.14 8.12
C SER A 67 18.38 -11.26 6.91
N GLY A 68 19.28 -10.28 6.78
CA GLY A 68 20.21 -10.16 5.68
C GLY A 68 21.17 -11.33 5.70
N TRP A 69 20.73 -12.48 5.20
CA TRP A 69 21.63 -13.48 4.70
C TRP A 69 22.24 -12.90 3.43
N ALA A 70 23.32 -12.14 3.62
CA ALA A 70 24.18 -11.70 2.55
C ALA A 70 25.24 -12.78 2.36
N PRO A 71 25.29 -13.48 1.21
CA PRO A 71 26.37 -14.42 0.95
C PRO A 71 27.71 -13.67 0.93
N ASP A 72 28.62 -14.09 1.81
CA ASP A 72 29.98 -13.57 1.86
C ASP A 72 30.84 -14.25 0.79
N PHE A 73 31.13 -13.53 -0.29
CA PHE A 73 31.94 -14.02 -1.40
C PHE A 73 33.45 -13.79 -1.21
N THR A 74 33.90 -13.28 -0.06
CA THR A 74 35.34 -13.04 0.17
C THR A 74 36.19 -14.32 0.20
N LYS A 75 35.56 -15.51 0.23
CA LYS A 75 36.25 -16.81 0.27
C LYS A 75 36.16 -17.64 -1.01
N VAL A 76 35.56 -17.11 -2.08
CA VAL A 76 35.57 -17.81 -3.38
C VAL A 76 36.88 -17.47 -4.10
N ARG A 77 37.78 -18.46 -4.20
CA ARG A 77 39.00 -18.45 -5.02
C ARG A 77 38.96 -19.65 -5.95
#